data_AF-A0A5B9QRQ2-F1
#
_entry.id   AF-A0A5B9QRQ2-F1
#
_cell.length_a   1.000
_cell.length_b   1.000
_cell.length_c   1.000
_cell.angle_alpha   90.00
_cell.angle_beta   90.00
_cell.angle_gamma   90.00
#
_symmetry.space_group_name_H-M   'P 1'
#
loop_
_entity.id
_entity.type
_entity.pdbx_description
1 polymer ?
#
loop_
_entity_poly.entity_id
_entity_poly.type
_entity_poly.pdbx_seq_one_letter_code
_entity_poly.pdbx_strand_id
1 'polypeptide(L)'
;MNVAQTLAQTITADQEMLSAQLVDRYFEVRPELNARFGESGKVKCREDAKYHFSYLIAALQTGKPSLFLDYAQWTQQLLVNVGLPHDELRRYLAELRALLLERLAEPAQQQTAKDFLGPAIAAVGHKPLIVASHLDGDSSVTRLAVDYLQLLLQGDRMAAVGLVTNAVDEGLSIKSVYLDIFQPVQYEVGRLWHLGQVSVAQEHYCTAVTQWVMSRLYPMVFTEHRSDKRLVAACVSGDLHEIGLRMVTDLLELEGWDTCYLGASAPPAGIIETVAKQRSQVLALSATMGFHLGPLTQTIELLRRDPALANVKVIVGGRPFLVEPSLYQAIGADAMATNAEEASDIAEHLLG
;
A
#
# COMPACT_ATOMS: atom_id res chain seq x y z
N MET A 1 -25.15 7.06 8.53
CA MET A 1 -23.75 6.76 8.91
C MET A 1 -23.77 5.94 10.18
N ASN A 2 -22.98 4.87 10.24
CA ASN A 2 -22.83 4.09 11.47
C ASN A 2 -21.93 4.85 12.47
N VAL A 3 -21.90 4.41 13.74
CA VAL A 3 -21.12 5.08 14.81
C VAL A 3 -19.64 5.20 14.45
N ALA A 4 -19.07 4.20 13.77
CA ALA A 4 -17.67 4.21 13.33
C ALA A 4 -17.38 5.31 12.29
N GLN A 5 -18.26 5.51 11.31
CA GLN A 5 -18.14 6.60 10.33
C GLN A 5 -18.25 7.98 11.00
N THR A 6 -19.17 8.16 11.96
CA THR A 6 -19.28 9.42 12.70
C THR A 6 -18.04 9.68 13.55
N LEU A 7 -17.47 8.65 14.19
CA LEU A 7 -16.20 8.76 14.91
C LEU A 7 -15.06 9.12 13.96
N ALA A 8 -14.96 8.47 12.79
CA ALA A 8 -13.96 8.80 11.78
C ALA A 8 -14.03 10.27 11.35
N GLN A 9 -15.24 10.81 11.13
CA GLN A 9 -15.45 12.22 10.81
C GLN A 9 -15.01 13.15 11.94
N THR A 10 -15.32 12.78 13.18
CA THR A 10 -14.90 13.55 14.38
C THR A 10 -13.37 13.62 14.46
N ILE A 11 -12.68 12.48 14.31
CA ILE A 11 -11.22 12.41 14.34
C ILE A 11 -10.62 13.18 13.14
N THR A 12 -11.24 13.09 11.96
CA THR A 12 -10.77 13.81 10.76
C THR A 12 -10.83 15.32 10.97
N ALA A 13 -11.91 15.84 11.53
CA ALA A 13 -12.09 17.28 11.77
C ALA A 13 -11.05 17.86 12.74
N ASP A 14 -10.67 17.09 13.76
CA ASP A 14 -9.74 17.51 14.82
C ASP A 14 -8.34 16.90 14.69
N GLN A 15 -8.00 16.24 13.57
CA GLN A 15 -6.78 15.41 13.45
C GLN A 15 -5.51 16.16 13.83
N GLU A 16 -5.34 17.39 13.36
CA GLU A 16 -4.17 18.21 13.66
C GLU A 16 -4.06 18.56 15.14
N MET A 17 -5.20 18.92 15.75
CA MET A 17 -5.29 19.23 17.18
C MET A 17 -5.01 17.99 18.04
N LEU A 18 -5.62 16.85 17.69
CA LEU A 18 -5.45 15.58 18.39
C LEU A 18 -4.00 15.08 18.30
N SER A 19 -3.38 15.21 17.12
CA SER A 19 -1.97 14.84 16.91
C SER A 19 -1.03 15.67 17.77
N ALA A 20 -1.23 16.99 17.82
CA ALA A 20 -0.46 17.89 18.66
C ALA A 20 -0.59 17.54 20.15
N GLN A 21 -1.82 17.37 20.63
CA GLN A 21 -2.09 17.07 22.04
C GLN A 21 -1.57 15.71 22.47
N LEU A 22 -1.68 14.69 21.61
CA LEU A 22 -1.15 13.36 21.88
C LEU A 22 0.37 13.43 22.12
N VAL A 23 1.09 14.12 21.22
CA VAL A 23 2.55 14.25 21.33
C VAL A 23 2.93 15.07 22.57
N ASP A 24 2.24 16.18 22.84
CA ASP A 24 2.51 17.00 24.02
C ASP A 24 2.32 16.20 25.32
N ARG A 25 1.17 15.53 25.48
CA ARG A 25 0.90 14.65 26.63
C ARG A 25 1.95 13.55 26.77
N TYR A 26 2.31 12.92 25.66
CA TYR A 26 3.25 11.80 25.70
C TYR A 26 4.66 12.23 26.12
N PHE A 27 5.11 13.39 25.65
CA PHE A 27 6.42 13.96 26.03
C PHE A 27 6.44 14.49 27.46
N GLU A 28 5.31 14.90 28.04
CA GLU A 28 5.18 15.23 29.46
C GLU A 28 5.34 13.98 30.35
N VAL A 29 4.74 12.86 29.95
CA VAL A 29 4.83 11.57 30.67
C VAL A 29 6.20 10.90 30.47
N ARG A 30 6.90 11.21 29.38
CA ARG A 30 8.20 10.63 28.99
C ARG A 30 9.26 11.71 28.74
N PRO A 31 9.69 12.46 29.77
CA PRO A 31 10.64 13.56 29.61
C PRO A 31 12.00 13.11 29.04
N GLU A 32 12.36 11.83 29.15
CA GLU A 32 13.57 11.28 28.52
C GLU A 32 13.54 11.35 26.98
N LEU A 33 12.35 11.40 26.35
CA LEU A 33 12.24 11.56 24.90
C LEU A 33 12.68 12.95 24.45
N ASN A 34 12.43 13.99 25.26
CA ASN A 34 12.98 15.32 25.01
C ASN A 34 14.51 15.30 25.05
N ALA A 35 15.10 14.61 26.03
CA ALA A 35 16.55 14.49 26.13
C ALA A 35 17.16 13.75 24.92
N ARG A 36 16.46 12.74 24.39
CA ARG A 36 16.93 11.92 23.27
C ARG A 36 16.75 12.58 21.90
N PHE A 37 15.62 13.24 21.66
CA PHE A 37 15.24 13.68 20.31
C PHE A 37 15.03 15.19 20.16
N GLY A 38 14.92 15.93 21.26
CA GLY A 38 14.73 17.38 21.27
C GLY A 38 13.48 17.86 20.52
N GLU A 39 13.45 19.15 20.21
CA GLU A 39 12.30 19.78 19.54
C GLU A 39 12.10 19.25 18.12
N SER A 40 13.20 18.99 17.38
CA SER A 40 13.12 18.40 16.05
C SER A 40 12.49 17.01 16.05
N GLY A 41 12.74 16.21 17.10
CA GLY A 41 12.10 14.93 17.29
C GLY A 41 10.61 15.06 17.56
N LYS A 42 10.25 16.02 18.41
CA LYS A 42 8.86 16.31 18.75
C LYS A 42 8.04 16.72 17.52
N VAL A 43 8.62 17.53 16.61
CA VAL A 43 7.99 17.88 15.33
C VAL A 43 7.74 16.64 14.48
N LYS A 44 8.73 15.75 14.32
CA LYS A 44 8.55 14.48 13.58
C LYS A 44 7.49 13.58 14.22
N CYS A 45 7.46 13.47 15.55
CA CYS A 45 6.43 12.71 16.24
C CYS A 45 5.02 13.28 16.00
N ARG A 46 4.87 14.60 15.77
CA ARG A 46 3.57 15.19 15.39
C ARG A 46 3.15 14.79 13.98
N GLU A 47 4.11 14.66 13.06
CA GLU A 47 3.84 14.11 11.72
C GLU A 47 3.45 12.63 11.80
N ASP A 48 4.18 11.82 12.59
CA ASP A 48 3.85 10.41 12.83
C ASP A 48 2.48 10.24 13.49
N ALA A 49 2.14 11.11 14.45
CA ALA A 49 0.81 11.15 15.09
C ALA A 49 -0.31 11.33 14.07
N LYS A 50 -0.13 12.18 13.05
CA LYS A 50 -1.10 12.35 11.97
C LYS A 50 -1.32 11.02 11.25
N TYR A 51 -0.26 10.28 10.93
CA TYR A 51 -0.38 8.97 10.30
C TYR A 51 -1.13 7.95 11.18
N HIS A 52 -0.84 7.88 12.49
CA HIS A 52 -1.60 7.01 13.40
C HIS A 52 -3.11 7.28 13.33
N PHE A 53 -3.51 8.56 13.32
CA PHE A 53 -4.92 8.91 13.15
C PHE A 53 -5.43 8.60 11.74
N SER A 54 -4.66 8.83 10.68
CA SER A 54 -5.07 8.51 9.31
C SER A 54 -5.36 7.02 9.12
N TYR A 55 -4.53 6.14 9.70
CA TYR A 55 -4.78 4.69 9.71
C TYR A 55 -6.03 4.32 10.52
N LEU A 56 -6.22 4.94 11.68
CA LEU A 56 -7.42 4.71 12.50
C LEU A 56 -8.69 5.17 11.77
N ILE A 57 -8.66 6.34 11.13
CA ILE A 57 -9.75 6.88 10.31
C ILE A 57 -10.10 5.90 9.19
N ALA A 58 -9.11 5.39 8.46
CA ALA A 58 -9.36 4.43 7.39
C ALA A 58 -10.00 3.12 7.89
N ALA A 59 -9.50 2.58 9.00
CA ALA A 59 -10.10 1.41 9.64
C ALA A 59 -11.57 1.68 10.04
N LEU A 60 -11.85 2.83 10.66
CA LEU A 60 -13.20 3.23 11.07
C LEU A 60 -14.15 3.44 9.89
N GLN A 61 -13.70 4.11 8.82
CA GLN A 61 -14.50 4.37 7.62
C GLN A 61 -14.94 3.07 6.94
N THR A 62 -14.05 2.08 6.93
CA THR A 62 -14.28 0.76 6.31
C THR A 62 -14.93 -0.24 7.26
N GLY A 63 -14.97 0.06 8.56
CA GLY A 63 -15.48 -0.84 9.59
C GLY A 63 -14.55 -2.03 9.86
N LYS A 64 -13.26 -1.94 9.52
CA LYS A 64 -12.29 -3.05 9.57
C LYS A 64 -11.17 -2.78 10.58
N PRO A 65 -11.30 -3.23 11.84
CA PRO A 65 -10.26 -3.04 12.85
C PRO A 65 -8.96 -3.80 12.55
N SER A 66 -9.03 -4.86 11.73
CA SER A 66 -7.88 -5.62 11.21
C SER A 66 -6.86 -4.72 10.51
N LEU A 67 -7.30 -3.66 9.81
CA LEU A 67 -6.42 -2.70 9.14
C LEU A 67 -5.55 -1.90 10.13
N PHE A 68 -6.12 -1.47 11.26
CA PHE A 68 -5.35 -0.75 12.28
C PHE A 68 -4.42 -1.68 13.06
N LEU A 69 -4.83 -2.94 13.25
CA LEU A 69 -4.01 -3.99 13.84
C LEU A 69 -2.76 -4.28 13.00
N ASP A 70 -2.90 -4.51 11.69
CA ASP A 70 -1.76 -4.71 10.77
C ASP A 70 -0.80 -3.51 10.82
N TYR A 71 -1.35 -2.30 10.75
CA TYR A 71 -0.57 -1.07 10.89
C TYR A 71 0.23 -1.00 12.20
N ALA A 72 -0.38 -1.33 13.34
CA ALA A 72 0.27 -1.26 14.64
C ALA A 72 1.43 -2.28 14.74
N GLN A 73 1.22 -3.51 14.26
CA GLN A 73 2.27 -4.54 14.24
C GLN A 73 3.43 -4.13 13.34
N TRP A 74 3.13 -3.61 12.15
CA TRP A 74 4.11 -3.10 11.21
C TRP A 74 4.91 -1.93 11.83
N THR A 75 4.23 -0.98 12.46
CA THR A 75 4.86 0.20 13.07
C THR A 75 5.76 -0.18 14.25
N GLN A 76 5.39 -1.18 15.04
CA GLN A 76 6.23 -1.64 16.15
C GLN A 76 7.61 -2.06 15.66
N GLN A 77 7.67 -2.84 14.59
CA GLN A 77 8.93 -3.30 14.02
C GLN A 77 9.79 -2.13 13.54
N LEU A 78 9.19 -1.12 12.90
CA LEU A 78 9.89 0.09 12.48
C LEU A 78 10.49 0.85 13.68
N LEU A 79 9.69 1.05 14.73
CA LEU A 79 10.11 1.81 15.92
C LEU A 79 11.24 1.12 16.70
N VAL A 80 11.22 -0.21 16.75
CA VAL A 80 12.30 -1.01 17.34
C VAL A 80 13.62 -0.80 16.60
N ASN A 81 13.57 -0.70 15.27
CA ASN A 81 14.77 -0.55 14.44
C ASN A 81 15.40 0.85 14.56
N VAL A 82 14.62 1.88 14.89
CA VAL A 82 15.16 3.19 15.27
C VAL A 82 15.59 3.27 16.75
N GLY A 83 15.61 2.13 17.44
CA GLY A 83 16.14 1.95 18.78
C GLY A 83 15.18 2.36 19.89
N LEU A 84 13.86 2.36 19.65
CA LEU A 84 12.87 2.51 20.72
C LEU A 84 12.58 1.16 21.39
N PRO A 85 12.25 1.16 22.70
CA PRO A 85 11.83 -0.06 23.39
C PRO A 85 10.63 -0.74 22.71
N HIS A 86 10.56 -2.07 22.76
CA HIS A 86 9.48 -2.84 22.13
C HIS A 86 8.08 -2.45 22.65
N ASP A 87 7.96 -1.99 23.90
CA ASP A 87 6.73 -1.57 24.54
C ASP A 87 6.39 -0.08 24.34
N GLU A 88 7.23 0.68 23.65
CA GLU A 88 7.04 2.12 23.42
C GLU A 88 5.75 2.39 22.63
N LEU A 89 5.51 1.66 21.54
CA LEU A 89 4.29 1.83 20.74
C LEU A 89 3.02 1.49 21.52
N ARG A 90 3.07 0.45 22.37
CA ARG A 90 1.93 0.05 23.20
C ARG A 90 1.50 1.17 24.12
N ARG A 91 2.48 1.82 24.77
CA ARG A 91 2.25 2.97 25.66
C ARG A 91 1.69 4.15 24.87
N TYR A 92 2.26 4.45 23.71
CA TYR A 92 1.80 5.53 22.84
C TYR A 92 0.34 5.34 22.37
N LEU A 93 -0.02 4.14 21.92
CA LEU A 93 -1.39 3.82 21.50
C LEU A 93 -2.38 3.80 22.68
N ALA A 94 -1.92 3.41 23.88
CA ALA A 94 -2.75 3.52 25.08
C ALA A 94 -3.07 4.98 25.43
N GLU A 95 -2.10 5.89 25.25
CA GLU A 95 -2.30 7.33 25.44
C GLU A 95 -3.24 7.91 24.37
N LEU A 96 -3.08 7.50 23.11
CA LEU A 96 -3.99 7.86 22.02
C LEU A 96 -5.43 7.45 22.36
N ARG A 97 -5.63 6.22 22.85
CA ARG A 97 -6.95 5.75 23.29
C ARG A 97 -7.49 6.59 24.45
N ALA A 98 -6.67 6.91 25.46
CA ALA A 98 -7.09 7.73 26.60
C ALA A 98 -7.54 9.13 26.16
N LEU A 99 -6.74 9.79 25.31
CA LEU A 99 -7.07 11.09 24.73
C LEU A 99 -8.42 11.07 24.00
N LEU A 100 -8.67 10.05 23.16
CA LEU A 100 -9.95 9.92 22.47
C LEU A 100 -11.12 9.73 23.45
N LEU A 101 -10.95 8.88 24.47
CA LEU A 101 -12.01 8.63 25.45
C LEU A 101 -12.38 9.88 26.27
N GLU A 102 -11.40 10.74 26.57
CA GLU A 102 -11.65 12.03 27.24
C GLU A 102 -12.36 13.05 26.35
N ARG A 103 -12.09 13.01 25.04
CA ARG A 103 -12.65 13.95 24.06
C ARG A 103 -14.05 13.59 23.59
N LEU A 104 -14.35 12.29 23.50
CA LEU A 104 -15.62 11.80 23.00
C LEU A 104 -16.70 11.86 24.08
N ALA A 105 -17.77 12.61 23.83
CA ALA A 105 -18.91 12.69 24.75
C ALA A 105 -19.83 11.46 24.69
N GLU A 106 -19.95 10.84 23.51
CA GLU A 106 -20.90 9.75 23.25
C GLU A 106 -20.34 8.38 23.69
N PRO A 107 -21.00 7.64 24.59
CA PRO A 107 -20.55 6.32 25.04
C PRO A 107 -20.38 5.31 23.90
N ALA A 108 -21.19 5.40 22.85
CA ALA A 108 -21.09 4.54 21.68
C ALA A 108 -19.80 4.80 20.87
N GLN A 109 -19.39 6.06 20.73
CA GLN A 109 -18.13 6.41 20.07
C GLN A 109 -16.94 5.98 20.93
N GLN A 110 -17.02 6.16 22.25
CA GLN A 110 -16.00 5.66 23.18
C GLN A 110 -15.82 4.14 23.08
N GLN A 111 -16.91 3.38 23.02
CA GLN A 111 -16.85 1.93 22.85
C GLN A 111 -16.23 1.56 21.50
N THR A 112 -16.65 2.23 20.42
CA THR A 112 -16.06 2.02 19.08
C THR A 112 -14.55 2.28 19.07
N ALA A 113 -14.08 3.35 19.72
CA ALA A 113 -12.65 3.63 19.83
C ALA A 113 -11.89 2.51 20.57
N LYS A 114 -12.49 1.92 21.62
CA LYS A 114 -11.93 0.76 22.33
C LYS A 114 -11.86 -0.47 21.44
N ASP A 115 -12.90 -0.73 20.65
CA ASP A 115 -12.99 -1.92 19.80
C ASP A 115 -11.97 -1.88 18.65
N PHE A 116 -11.66 -0.69 18.12
CA PHE A 116 -10.66 -0.52 17.06
C PHE A 116 -9.21 -0.46 17.57
N LEU A 117 -8.98 0.15 18.74
CA LEU A 117 -7.63 0.31 19.30
C LEU A 117 -7.20 -0.86 20.20
N GLY A 118 -8.16 -1.52 20.85
CA GLY A 118 -7.92 -2.56 21.84
C GLY A 118 -7.09 -3.74 21.32
N PRO A 119 -7.50 -4.38 20.20
CA PRO A 119 -6.73 -5.47 19.59
C PRO A 119 -5.31 -5.06 19.22
N ALA A 120 -5.13 -3.88 18.62
CA ALA A 120 -3.83 -3.35 18.24
C ALA A 120 -2.92 -3.14 19.47
N ILE A 121 -3.41 -2.48 20.51
CA ILE A 121 -2.68 -2.25 21.78
C ILE A 121 -2.27 -3.58 22.43
N ALA A 122 -3.14 -4.60 22.37
CA ALA A 122 -2.86 -5.92 22.95
C ALA A 122 -1.83 -6.71 22.14
N ALA A 123 -1.79 -6.54 20.81
CA ALA A 123 -0.90 -7.25 19.92
C ALA A 123 0.53 -6.68 19.87
N VAL A 124 0.72 -5.42 20.30
CA VAL A 124 2.03 -4.76 20.37
C VAL A 124 2.61 -4.76 21.79
N GLY A 125 3.90 -4.47 21.91
CA GLY A 125 4.66 -4.46 23.16
C GLY A 125 5.46 -5.72 23.45
N HIS A 126 5.56 -6.61 22.47
CA HIS A 126 6.31 -7.86 22.57
C HIS A 126 7.45 -7.87 21.56
N LYS A 127 8.42 -8.80 21.71
CA LYS A 127 9.51 -8.92 20.73
C LYS A 127 8.90 -9.15 19.33
N PRO A 128 9.25 -8.34 18.32
CA PRO A 128 8.76 -8.53 16.97
C PRO A 128 9.05 -9.94 16.45
N LEU A 129 8.14 -10.45 15.63
CA LEU A 129 8.32 -11.72 14.95
C LEU A 129 9.48 -11.62 13.96
N ILE A 130 10.19 -12.73 13.76
CA ILE A 130 11.18 -12.84 12.68
C ILE A 130 10.42 -12.71 11.36
N VAL A 131 10.76 -11.68 10.57
CA VAL A 131 10.20 -11.51 9.23
C VAL A 131 11.04 -12.32 8.25
N ALA A 132 10.48 -13.43 7.77
CA ALA A 132 11.11 -14.29 6.78
C ALA A 132 11.44 -13.52 5.49
N SER A 133 12.50 -13.93 4.80
CA SER A 133 12.87 -13.34 3.51
C SER A 133 11.85 -13.74 2.45
N HIS A 134 11.66 -12.87 1.45
CA HIS A 134 10.87 -13.17 0.25
C HIS A 134 11.69 -13.92 -0.84
N LEU A 135 12.95 -14.26 -0.55
CA LEU A 135 13.90 -14.89 -1.45
C LEU A 135 14.54 -16.15 -0.82
N ASP A 136 13.74 -17.05 -0.27
CA ASP A 136 14.18 -18.20 0.54
C ASP A 136 14.18 -19.56 -0.19
N GLY A 137 13.97 -19.57 -1.51
CA GLY A 137 13.98 -20.78 -2.37
C GLY A 137 15.30 -21.06 -3.11
N ASP A 138 15.47 -22.30 -3.56
CA ASP A 138 16.70 -22.77 -4.25
C ASP A 138 16.57 -22.89 -5.79
N SER A 139 15.45 -22.44 -6.35
CA SER A 139 15.20 -22.52 -7.79
C SER A 139 16.20 -21.66 -8.60
N SER A 140 16.39 -21.95 -9.89
CA SER A 140 17.23 -21.11 -10.76
C SER A 140 16.72 -19.68 -10.84
N VAL A 141 15.40 -19.48 -10.90
CA VAL A 141 14.79 -18.15 -10.96
C VAL A 141 14.93 -17.41 -9.63
N THR A 142 14.85 -18.12 -8.49
CA THR A 142 15.11 -17.51 -7.18
C THR A 142 16.55 -17.02 -7.06
N ARG A 143 17.53 -17.77 -7.62
CA ARG A 143 18.92 -17.31 -7.67
C ARG A 143 19.07 -16.04 -8.53
N LEU A 144 18.40 -15.97 -9.68
CA LEU A 144 18.36 -14.75 -10.50
C LEU A 144 17.76 -13.56 -9.72
N ALA A 145 16.72 -13.78 -8.93
CA ALA A 145 16.13 -12.75 -8.07
C ALA A 145 17.10 -12.26 -6.98
N VAL A 146 17.83 -13.18 -6.34
CA VAL A 146 18.88 -12.86 -5.36
C VAL A 146 20.00 -12.06 -6.02
N ASP A 147 20.51 -12.50 -7.17
CA ASP A 147 21.58 -11.82 -7.91
C ASP A 147 21.12 -10.43 -8.37
N TYR A 148 19.89 -10.31 -8.87
CA TYR A 148 19.28 -9.04 -9.25
C TYR A 148 19.23 -8.07 -8.06
N LEU A 149 18.73 -8.50 -6.89
CA LEU A 149 18.73 -7.68 -5.67
C LEU A 149 20.15 -7.24 -5.29
N GLN A 150 21.14 -8.13 -5.34
CA GLN A 150 22.52 -7.78 -5.01
C GLN A 150 23.07 -6.69 -5.94
N LEU A 151 22.83 -6.80 -7.24
CA LEU A 151 23.25 -5.78 -8.22
C LEU A 151 22.58 -4.43 -7.96
N LEU A 152 21.28 -4.42 -7.62
CA LEU A 152 20.58 -3.20 -7.23
C LEU A 152 21.21 -2.56 -5.98
N LEU A 153 21.45 -3.33 -4.93
CA LEU A 153 22.03 -2.82 -3.68
C LEU A 153 23.48 -2.34 -3.83
N GLN A 154 24.23 -2.89 -4.80
CA GLN A 154 25.58 -2.46 -5.14
C GLN A 154 25.61 -1.23 -6.07
N GLY A 155 24.46 -0.80 -6.60
CA GLY A 155 24.38 0.32 -7.54
C GLY A 155 24.72 -0.05 -8.98
N ASP A 156 24.87 -1.33 -9.32
CA ASP A 156 25.22 -1.78 -10.67
C ASP A 156 23.98 -1.97 -11.56
N ARG A 157 23.37 -0.84 -11.92
CA ARG A 157 22.16 -0.83 -12.76
C ARG A 157 22.35 -1.45 -14.15
N MET A 158 23.57 -1.36 -14.70
CA MET A 158 23.83 -1.89 -16.05
C MET A 158 23.88 -3.42 -16.02
N ALA A 159 24.55 -3.99 -15.01
CA ALA A 159 24.53 -5.42 -14.80
C ALA A 159 23.13 -5.93 -14.44
N ALA A 160 22.36 -5.19 -13.63
CA ALA A 160 20.99 -5.58 -13.28
C ALA A 160 20.08 -5.67 -14.53
N VAL A 161 20.17 -4.70 -15.44
CA VAL A 161 19.48 -4.75 -16.74
C VAL A 161 19.99 -5.92 -17.60
N GLY A 162 21.31 -6.10 -17.68
CA GLY A 162 21.92 -7.20 -18.43
C GLY A 162 21.44 -8.57 -17.95
N LEU A 163 21.38 -8.78 -16.63
CA LEU A 163 20.92 -10.03 -16.03
C LEU A 163 19.49 -10.38 -16.46
N VAL A 164 18.57 -9.42 -16.38
CA VAL A 164 17.17 -9.65 -16.74
C VAL A 164 17.00 -9.82 -18.24
N THR A 165 17.63 -8.97 -19.05
CA THR A 165 17.52 -9.05 -20.51
C THR A 165 18.11 -10.36 -21.06
N ASN A 166 19.27 -10.79 -20.56
CA ASN A 166 19.84 -12.09 -20.94
C ASN A 166 18.94 -13.26 -20.53
N ALA A 167 18.33 -13.22 -19.34
CA ALA A 167 17.41 -14.27 -18.91
C ALA A 167 16.20 -14.38 -19.84
N VAL A 168 15.68 -13.24 -20.32
CA VAL A 168 14.58 -13.21 -21.30
C VAL A 168 15.04 -13.71 -22.68
N ASP A 169 16.23 -13.31 -23.15
CA ASP A 169 16.81 -13.81 -24.40
C ASP A 169 17.06 -15.34 -24.37
N GLU A 170 17.33 -15.89 -23.19
CA GLU A 170 17.46 -17.33 -22.94
C GLU A 170 16.10 -18.06 -22.78
N GLY A 171 14.99 -17.33 -22.87
CA GLY A 171 13.63 -17.88 -22.93
C GLY A 171 12.81 -17.75 -21.64
N LEU A 172 13.28 -17.01 -20.62
CA LEU A 172 12.46 -16.69 -19.46
C LEU A 172 11.30 -15.76 -19.85
N SER A 173 10.08 -16.15 -19.53
CA SER A 173 8.90 -15.33 -19.87
C SER A 173 8.88 -14.00 -19.11
N ILE A 174 8.31 -12.96 -19.70
CA ILE A 174 8.10 -11.67 -19.01
C ILE A 174 7.26 -11.86 -17.74
N LYS A 175 6.26 -12.74 -17.80
CA LYS A 175 5.44 -13.12 -16.65
C LYS A 175 6.30 -13.65 -15.48
N SER A 176 7.26 -14.53 -15.76
CA SER A 176 8.20 -15.04 -14.75
C SER A 176 9.16 -13.95 -14.25
N VAL A 177 9.66 -13.07 -15.11
CA VAL A 177 10.46 -11.91 -14.66
C VAL A 177 9.66 -11.06 -13.68
N TYR A 178 8.38 -10.86 -13.95
CA TYR A 178 7.52 -10.00 -13.14
C TYR A 178 7.21 -10.67 -11.80
N LEU A 179 6.67 -11.88 -11.82
CA LEU A 179 6.16 -12.56 -10.63
C LEU A 179 7.25 -13.22 -9.78
N ASP A 180 8.31 -13.72 -10.41
CA ASP A 180 9.32 -14.55 -9.74
C ASP A 180 10.64 -13.79 -9.48
N ILE A 181 10.85 -12.62 -10.11
CA ILE A 181 12.03 -11.76 -9.88
C ILE A 181 11.60 -10.41 -9.30
N PHE A 182 10.86 -9.59 -10.04
CA PHE A 182 10.58 -8.21 -9.62
C PHE A 182 9.72 -8.14 -8.35
N GLN A 183 8.60 -8.86 -8.30
CA GLN A 183 7.72 -8.85 -7.13
C GLN A 183 8.44 -9.28 -5.83
N PRO A 184 9.09 -10.46 -5.75
CA PRO A 184 9.76 -10.86 -4.52
C PRO A 184 10.94 -9.96 -4.18
N VAL A 185 11.65 -9.39 -5.17
CA VAL A 185 12.72 -8.43 -4.92
C VAL A 185 12.17 -7.12 -4.36
N GLN A 186 11.06 -6.57 -4.87
CA GLN A 186 10.45 -5.36 -4.30
C GLN A 186 9.95 -5.61 -2.87
N TYR A 187 9.35 -6.76 -2.59
CA TYR A 187 8.98 -7.14 -1.23
C TYR A 187 10.19 -7.31 -0.32
N GLU A 188 11.28 -7.90 -0.81
CA GLU A 188 12.51 -8.04 -0.05
C GLU A 188 13.18 -6.70 0.24
N VAL A 189 13.24 -5.77 -0.74
CA VAL A 189 13.74 -4.41 -0.50
C VAL A 189 12.89 -3.72 0.57
N GLY A 190 11.56 -3.83 0.50
CA GLY A 190 10.65 -3.30 1.52
C GLY A 190 10.90 -3.92 2.91
N ARG A 191 11.14 -5.23 2.98
CA ARG A 191 11.50 -5.94 4.21
C ARG A 191 12.84 -5.47 4.77
N LEU A 192 13.87 -5.36 3.93
CA LEU A 192 15.19 -4.88 4.33
C LEU A 192 15.13 -3.44 4.85
N TRP A 193 14.34 -2.58 4.20
CA TRP A 193 14.11 -1.21 4.65
C TRP A 193 13.39 -1.20 6.00
N HIS A 194 12.32 -2.00 6.12
CA HIS A 194 11.56 -2.13 7.36
C HIS A 194 12.42 -2.65 8.51
N LEU A 195 13.41 -3.51 8.22
CA LEU A 195 14.42 -4.03 9.15
C LEU A 195 15.60 -3.07 9.42
N GLY A 196 15.64 -1.90 8.78
CA GLY A 196 16.73 -0.92 8.92
C GLY A 196 18.05 -1.37 8.27
N GLN A 197 18.02 -2.36 7.38
CA GLN A 197 19.19 -2.89 6.68
C GLN A 197 19.51 -2.11 5.40
N VAL A 198 18.52 -1.43 4.82
CA VAL A 198 18.71 -0.47 3.74
C VAL A 198 18.01 0.85 4.06
N SER A 199 18.56 1.94 3.55
CA SER A 199 17.96 3.27 3.67
C SER A 199 16.79 3.46 2.71
N VAL A 200 15.93 4.44 2.98
CA VAL A 200 14.89 4.88 2.04
C VAL A 200 15.46 5.31 0.68
N ALA A 201 16.68 5.88 0.66
CA ALA A 201 17.34 6.25 -0.59
C ALA A 201 17.73 5.02 -1.43
N GLN A 202 18.15 3.93 -0.78
CA GLN A 202 18.45 2.67 -1.46
C GLN A 202 17.16 2.00 -1.96
N GLU A 203 16.09 2.02 -1.18
CA GLU A 203 14.79 1.51 -1.62
C GLU A 203 14.29 2.25 -2.87
N HIS A 204 14.24 3.59 -2.84
CA HIS A 204 13.92 4.41 -4.02
C HIS A 204 14.82 4.10 -5.22
N TYR A 205 16.13 3.90 -5.00
CA TYR A 205 17.06 3.53 -6.07
C TYR A 205 16.70 2.17 -6.69
N CYS A 206 16.44 1.15 -5.87
CA CYS A 206 16.04 -0.18 -6.33
C CYS A 206 14.74 -0.15 -7.14
N THR A 207 13.75 0.63 -6.69
CA THR A 207 12.48 0.84 -7.39
C THR A 207 12.69 1.54 -8.73
N ALA A 208 13.48 2.62 -8.76
CA ALA A 208 13.76 3.37 -9.99
C ALA A 208 14.51 2.53 -11.04
N VAL A 209 15.48 1.72 -10.62
CA VAL A 209 16.18 0.81 -11.55
C VAL A 209 15.23 -0.27 -12.05
N THR A 210 14.38 -0.84 -11.20
CA THR A 210 13.36 -1.82 -11.63
C THR A 210 12.39 -1.21 -12.64
N GLN A 211 11.89 0.00 -12.41
CA GLN A 211 11.05 0.72 -13.40
C GLN A 211 11.77 0.92 -14.73
N TRP A 212 13.07 1.19 -14.71
CA TRP A 212 13.88 1.31 -15.92
C TRP A 212 14.02 -0.04 -16.63
N VAL A 213 14.28 -1.13 -15.90
CA VAL A 213 14.36 -2.48 -16.46
C VAL A 213 13.03 -2.89 -17.10
N MET A 214 11.89 -2.65 -16.43
CA MET A 214 10.55 -2.87 -17.01
C MET A 214 10.38 -2.15 -18.35
N SER A 215 10.80 -0.87 -18.42
CA SER A 215 10.73 -0.07 -19.66
C SER A 215 11.58 -0.64 -20.79
N ARG A 216 12.67 -1.35 -20.48
CA ARG A 216 13.52 -2.03 -21.48
C ARG A 216 12.86 -3.29 -22.06
N LEU A 217 11.90 -3.87 -21.33
CA LEU A 217 11.15 -5.05 -21.75
C LEU A 217 9.96 -4.73 -22.65
N TYR A 218 9.59 -3.45 -22.77
CA TYR A 218 8.45 -2.97 -23.56
C TYR A 218 8.36 -3.45 -25.01
N PRO A 219 9.47 -3.61 -25.77
CA PRO A 219 9.40 -4.20 -27.11
C PRO A 219 8.82 -5.62 -27.16
N MET A 220 8.84 -6.34 -26.04
CA MET A 220 8.27 -7.68 -25.89
C MET A 220 6.88 -7.66 -25.26
N VAL A 221 6.53 -6.60 -24.54
CA VAL A 221 5.24 -6.40 -23.86
C VAL A 221 4.16 -5.93 -24.83
N PHE A 222 4.45 -4.89 -25.59
CA PHE A 222 3.46 -4.26 -26.46
C PHE A 222 3.37 -5.01 -27.79
N THR A 223 2.29 -5.75 -27.95
CA THR A 223 2.02 -6.53 -29.16
C THR A 223 1.27 -5.69 -30.20
N GLU A 224 1.42 -6.03 -31.49
CA GLU A 224 0.60 -5.42 -32.55
C GLU A 224 -0.85 -5.94 -32.54
N HIS A 225 -1.10 -7.08 -31.87
CA HIS A 225 -2.40 -7.74 -31.85
C HIS A 225 -3.21 -7.26 -30.65
N ARG A 226 -4.12 -6.32 -30.91
CA ARG A 226 -5.00 -5.77 -29.89
C ARG A 226 -6.40 -6.37 -30.00
N SER A 227 -6.90 -6.89 -28.88
CA SER A 227 -8.30 -7.20 -28.67
C SER A 227 -9.12 -5.91 -28.49
N ASP A 228 -10.44 -6.04 -28.46
CA ASP A 228 -11.34 -4.92 -28.12
C ASP A 228 -11.43 -4.66 -26.61
N LYS A 229 -10.64 -5.40 -25.79
CA LYS A 229 -10.67 -5.29 -24.33
C LYS A 229 -9.83 -4.11 -23.88
N ARG A 230 -10.41 -3.28 -23.01
CA ARG A 230 -9.79 -2.02 -22.56
C ARG A 230 -9.78 -1.89 -21.06
N LEU A 231 -8.63 -1.47 -20.55
CA LEU A 231 -8.40 -1.24 -19.13
C LEU A 231 -7.79 0.14 -18.88
N VAL A 232 -8.26 0.84 -17.84
CA VAL A 232 -7.56 1.97 -17.24
C VAL A 232 -7.02 1.52 -15.90
N ALA A 233 -5.76 1.83 -15.61
CA ALA A 233 -5.12 1.52 -14.35
C ALA A 233 -4.58 2.80 -13.70
N ALA A 234 -4.85 2.99 -12.41
CA ALA A 234 -4.24 4.07 -11.63
C ALA A 234 -3.98 3.70 -10.17
N CYS A 235 -2.85 4.15 -9.62
CA CYS A 235 -2.75 4.27 -8.17
C CYS A 235 -3.52 5.52 -7.75
N VAL A 236 -4.25 5.40 -6.65
CA VAL A 236 -5.15 6.47 -6.20
C VAL A 236 -4.36 7.67 -5.68
N SER A 237 -5.01 8.84 -5.63
CA SER A 237 -4.38 10.08 -5.18
C SER A 237 -3.59 9.93 -3.87
N GLY A 238 -2.35 10.40 -3.88
CA GLY A 238 -1.40 10.29 -2.76
C GLY A 238 -0.58 9.00 -2.76
N ASP A 239 -0.96 7.97 -3.52
CA ASP A 239 -0.23 6.71 -3.57
C ASP A 239 0.84 6.70 -4.66
N LEU A 240 2.10 6.55 -4.25
CA LEU A 240 3.26 6.54 -5.14
C LEU A 240 3.72 5.13 -5.53
N HIS A 241 3.15 4.09 -4.93
CA HIS A 241 3.63 2.71 -5.09
C HIS A 241 3.00 2.07 -6.32
N GLU A 242 3.67 2.21 -7.47
CA GLU A 242 3.05 1.91 -8.76
C GLU A 242 3.53 0.64 -9.46
N ILE A 243 4.68 0.07 -9.05
CA ILE A 243 5.26 -1.10 -9.71
C ILE A 243 4.27 -2.26 -9.83
N GLY A 244 3.58 -2.63 -8.75
CA GLY A 244 2.63 -3.74 -8.78
C GLY A 244 1.47 -3.52 -9.76
N LEU A 245 0.97 -2.29 -9.86
CA LEU A 245 -0.09 -1.95 -10.81
C LEU A 245 0.43 -1.92 -12.25
N ARG A 246 1.65 -1.43 -12.44
CA ARG A 246 2.32 -1.47 -13.75
C ARG A 246 2.56 -2.92 -14.22
N MET A 247 2.86 -3.83 -13.30
CA MET A 247 2.96 -5.25 -13.63
C MET A 247 1.62 -5.79 -14.14
N VAL A 248 0.49 -5.46 -13.49
CA VAL A 248 -0.85 -5.83 -13.95
C VAL A 248 -1.10 -5.32 -15.38
N THR A 249 -0.78 -4.05 -15.65
CA THR A 249 -1.04 -3.46 -16.97
C THR A 249 -0.20 -4.09 -18.06
N ASP A 250 1.08 -4.33 -17.80
CA ASP A 250 1.99 -4.92 -18.77
C ASP A 250 1.62 -6.39 -19.08
N LEU A 251 1.15 -7.16 -18.09
CA LEU A 251 0.67 -8.53 -18.34
C LEU A 251 -0.61 -8.55 -19.20
N LEU A 252 -1.53 -7.62 -18.97
CA LEU A 252 -2.72 -7.48 -19.80
C LEU A 252 -2.38 -7.04 -21.23
N GLU A 253 -1.41 -6.12 -21.42
CA GLU A 253 -0.90 -5.75 -22.76
C GLU A 253 -0.28 -6.95 -23.49
N LEU A 254 0.48 -7.79 -22.77
CA LEU A 254 1.03 -9.04 -23.31
C LEU A 254 -0.06 -9.99 -23.79
N GLU A 255 -1.22 -9.97 -23.13
CA GLU A 255 -2.41 -10.76 -23.48
C GLU A 255 -3.30 -10.06 -24.54
N GLY A 256 -2.86 -8.91 -25.07
CA GLY A 256 -3.52 -8.19 -26.17
C GLY A 256 -4.61 -7.22 -25.71
N TRP A 257 -4.68 -6.85 -24.43
CA TRP A 257 -5.55 -5.76 -23.99
C TRP A 257 -4.98 -4.40 -24.40
N ASP A 258 -5.85 -3.44 -24.67
CA ASP A 258 -5.48 -2.04 -24.85
C ASP A 258 -5.59 -1.31 -23.50
N THR A 259 -4.45 -1.16 -22.84
CA THR A 259 -4.38 -0.61 -21.48
C THR A 259 -3.96 0.86 -21.49
N CYS A 260 -4.51 1.61 -20.54
CA CYS A 260 -4.15 2.98 -20.26
C CYS A 260 -3.68 3.09 -18.82
N TYR A 261 -2.36 3.06 -18.65
CA TYR A 261 -1.70 3.17 -17.36
C TYR A 261 -1.46 4.64 -16.99
N LEU A 262 -2.13 5.13 -15.95
CA LEU A 262 -2.06 6.52 -15.49
C LEU A 262 -0.96 6.79 -14.46
N GLY A 263 -0.30 5.75 -13.96
CA GLY A 263 0.78 5.91 -13.00
C GLY A 263 0.33 6.08 -11.55
N ALA A 264 1.26 6.67 -10.78
CA ALA A 264 1.11 7.03 -9.38
C ALA A 264 0.18 8.24 -9.17
N SER A 265 -0.49 8.28 -8.01
CA SER A 265 -1.20 9.45 -7.47
C SER A 265 -2.14 10.16 -8.45
N ALA A 266 -2.95 9.41 -9.19
CA ALA A 266 -3.89 9.98 -10.14
C ALA A 266 -5.11 10.61 -9.41
N PRO A 267 -5.55 11.82 -9.80
CA PRO A 267 -6.71 12.47 -9.19
C PRO A 267 -8.00 11.76 -9.62
N PRO A 268 -8.99 11.58 -8.72
CA PRO A 268 -10.21 10.84 -9.03
C PRO A 268 -10.94 11.32 -10.28
N ALA A 269 -11.12 12.64 -10.45
CA ALA A 269 -11.78 13.20 -11.62
C ALA A 269 -11.06 12.88 -12.94
N GLY A 270 -9.72 12.91 -12.94
CA GLY A 270 -8.92 12.58 -14.12
C GLY A 270 -8.99 11.08 -14.47
N ILE A 271 -9.12 10.21 -13.46
CA ILE A 271 -9.35 8.78 -13.68
C ILE A 271 -10.69 8.57 -14.40
N ILE A 272 -11.78 9.15 -13.89
CA ILE A 272 -13.13 8.97 -14.47
C ILE A 272 -13.19 9.53 -15.90
N GLU A 273 -12.60 10.71 -16.13
CA GLU A 273 -12.50 11.30 -17.47
C GLU A 273 -11.75 10.38 -18.45
N THR A 274 -10.66 9.76 -17.99
CA THR A 274 -9.88 8.82 -18.82
C THR A 274 -10.69 7.55 -19.13
N VAL A 275 -11.34 6.96 -18.13
CA VAL A 275 -12.21 5.78 -18.30
C VAL A 275 -13.28 6.05 -19.38
N ALA A 276 -13.95 7.20 -19.31
CA ALA A 276 -14.96 7.59 -20.28
C ALA A 276 -14.38 7.80 -21.69
N LYS A 277 -13.26 8.54 -21.80
CA LYS A 277 -12.61 8.83 -23.09
C LYS A 277 -12.11 7.57 -23.79
N GLN A 278 -11.50 6.66 -23.05
CA GLN A 278 -10.97 5.40 -23.60
C GLN A 278 -12.04 4.34 -23.83
N ARG A 279 -13.26 4.57 -23.31
CA ARG A 279 -14.35 3.57 -23.28
C ARG A 279 -13.87 2.26 -22.64
N SER A 280 -13.17 2.41 -21.52
CA SER A 280 -12.62 1.27 -20.79
C SER A 280 -13.74 0.39 -20.25
N GLN A 281 -13.57 -0.93 -20.31
CA GLN A 281 -14.52 -1.86 -19.66
C GLN A 281 -14.09 -2.19 -18.24
N VAL A 282 -12.80 -2.07 -17.95
CA VAL A 282 -12.22 -2.33 -16.62
C VAL A 282 -11.48 -1.10 -16.09
N LEU A 283 -11.62 -0.83 -14.80
CA LEU A 283 -10.81 0.11 -14.03
C LEU A 283 -10.07 -0.68 -12.94
N ALA A 284 -8.73 -0.73 -13.02
CA ALA A 284 -7.88 -1.27 -11.98
C ALA A 284 -7.36 -0.15 -11.07
N LEU A 285 -7.60 -0.26 -9.76
CA LEU A 285 -7.14 0.70 -8.76
C LEU A 285 -6.22 0.02 -7.74
N SER A 286 -5.09 0.65 -7.45
CA SER A 286 -4.16 0.17 -6.42
C SER A 286 -4.11 1.12 -5.23
N ALA A 287 -4.07 0.54 -4.02
CA ALA A 287 -3.79 1.23 -2.77
C ALA A 287 -2.84 0.41 -1.89
N THR A 288 -1.75 1.01 -1.43
CA THR A 288 -0.71 0.37 -0.63
C THR A 288 -0.89 0.64 0.85
N MET A 289 -1.21 1.88 1.22
CA MET A 289 -1.39 2.28 2.62
C MET A 289 -2.87 2.35 2.98
N GLY A 290 -3.21 1.99 4.22
CA GLY A 290 -4.61 1.99 4.68
C GLY A 290 -5.31 3.34 4.50
N PHE A 291 -4.59 4.45 4.70
CA PHE A 291 -5.14 5.79 4.50
C PHE A 291 -5.42 6.18 3.04
N HIS A 292 -4.98 5.38 2.06
CA HIS A 292 -5.36 5.56 0.65
C HIS A 292 -6.75 4.97 0.32
N LEU A 293 -7.37 4.23 1.25
CA LEU A 293 -8.71 3.68 1.07
C LEU A 293 -9.79 4.76 0.92
N GLY A 294 -9.61 5.93 1.54
CA GLY A 294 -10.51 7.09 1.37
C GLY A 294 -10.54 7.57 -0.09
N PRO A 295 -9.40 8.03 -0.65
CA PRO A 295 -9.29 8.39 -2.06
C PRO A 295 -9.75 7.29 -3.03
N LEU A 296 -9.46 6.03 -2.72
CA LEU A 296 -9.91 4.88 -3.52
C LEU A 296 -11.44 4.76 -3.52
N THR A 297 -12.07 4.77 -2.34
CA THR A 297 -13.54 4.71 -2.20
C THR A 297 -14.19 5.90 -2.92
N GLN A 298 -13.65 7.11 -2.76
CA GLN A 298 -14.13 8.30 -3.47
C GLN A 298 -14.08 8.11 -5.00
N THR A 299 -13.02 7.50 -5.53
CA THR A 299 -12.88 7.24 -6.96
C THR A 299 -13.95 6.28 -7.46
N ILE A 300 -14.22 5.20 -6.74
CA ILE A 300 -15.27 4.24 -7.07
C ILE A 300 -16.65 4.91 -6.99
N GLU A 301 -16.93 5.67 -5.93
CA GLU A 301 -18.19 6.41 -5.80
C GLU A 301 -18.41 7.39 -6.96
N LEU A 302 -17.38 8.11 -7.39
CA LEU A 302 -17.45 9.02 -8.53
C LEU A 302 -17.73 8.27 -9.84
N LEU A 303 -17.10 7.12 -10.06
CA LEU A 303 -17.39 6.25 -11.21
C LEU A 303 -18.87 5.82 -11.21
N ARG A 304 -19.37 5.35 -10.06
CA ARG A 304 -20.75 4.84 -9.92
C ARG A 304 -21.82 5.92 -10.03
N ARG A 305 -21.48 7.19 -9.80
CA ARG A 305 -22.41 8.32 -9.97
C ARG A 305 -22.71 8.64 -11.43
N ASP A 306 -21.87 8.19 -12.37
CA ASP A 306 -22.10 8.37 -13.81
C ASP A 306 -22.82 7.13 -14.39
N PRO A 307 -24.11 7.24 -14.77
CA PRO A 307 -24.86 6.13 -15.36
C PRO A 307 -24.24 5.59 -16.65
N ALA A 308 -23.48 6.40 -17.40
CA ALA A 308 -22.81 5.96 -18.61
C ALA A 308 -21.65 4.99 -18.31
N LEU A 309 -21.13 5.01 -17.08
CA LEU A 309 -20.01 4.18 -16.63
C LEU A 309 -20.46 3.04 -15.69
N ALA A 310 -21.78 2.83 -15.54
CA ALA A 310 -22.34 1.85 -14.61
C ALA A 310 -21.87 0.40 -14.89
N ASN A 311 -21.52 0.09 -16.14
CA ASN A 311 -21.07 -1.24 -16.56
C ASN A 311 -19.54 -1.45 -16.44
N VAL A 312 -18.77 -0.40 -16.12
CA VAL A 312 -17.32 -0.52 -15.95
C VAL A 312 -17.03 -1.38 -14.72
N LYS A 313 -16.26 -2.45 -14.92
CA LYS A 313 -15.84 -3.36 -13.85
C LYS A 313 -14.67 -2.76 -13.10
N VAL A 314 -14.68 -2.84 -11.77
CA VAL A 314 -13.65 -2.29 -10.90
C VAL A 314 -12.91 -3.42 -10.20
N ILE A 315 -11.61 -3.51 -10.47
CA ILE A 315 -10.69 -4.42 -9.78
C ILE A 315 -9.84 -3.57 -8.83
N VAL A 316 -9.68 -4.03 -7.60
CA VAL A 316 -8.82 -3.37 -6.60
C VAL A 316 -7.68 -4.27 -6.16
N GLY A 317 -6.55 -3.67 -5.82
CA GLY A 317 -5.37 -4.40 -5.35
C GLY A 317 -4.53 -3.60 -4.36
N GLY A 318 -3.50 -4.26 -3.84
CA GLY A 318 -2.57 -3.71 -2.86
C GLY A 318 -2.83 -4.19 -1.42
N ARG A 319 -1.94 -3.82 -0.50
CA ARG A 319 -1.82 -4.41 0.84
C ARG A 319 -3.13 -4.45 1.65
N PRO A 320 -3.97 -3.40 1.69
CA PRO A 320 -5.18 -3.43 2.51
C PRO A 320 -6.14 -4.57 2.15
N PHE A 321 -6.16 -4.99 0.88
CA PHE A 321 -6.99 -6.10 0.42
C PHE A 321 -6.39 -7.47 0.76
N LEU A 322 -5.07 -7.56 0.98
CA LEU A 322 -4.43 -8.77 1.52
C LEU A 322 -4.72 -8.94 3.01
N VAL A 323 -4.78 -7.83 3.75
CA VAL A 323 -5.10 -7.82 5.18
C VAL A 323 -6.58 -8.13 5.42
N GLU A 324 -7.46 -7.57 4.58
CA GLU A 324 -8.90 -7.74 4.71
C GLU A 324 -9.53 -8.01 3.33
N PRO A 325 -9.58 -9.28 2.88
CA PRO A 325 -10.12 -9.61 1.57
C PRO A 325 -11.59 -9.20 1.38
N SER A 326 -12.38 -9.12 2.45
CA SER A 326 -13.78 -8.67 2.37
C SER A 326 -13.96 -7.15 2.19
N LEU A 327 -12.85 -6.40 2.06
CA LEU A 327 -12.86 -4.95 1.93
C LEU A 327 -13.36 -4.50 0.56
N TYR A 328 -13.08 -5.24 -0.51
CA TYR A 328 -13.44 -4.79 -1.87
C TYR A 328 -14.96 -4.64 -2.06
N GLN A 329 -15.76 -5.54 -1.46
CA GLN A 329 -17.22 -5.42 -1.50
C GLN A 329 -17.70 -4.21 -0.70
N ALA A 330 -17.06 -3.93 0.45
CA ALA A 330 -17.46 -2.83 1.34
C ALA A 330 -17.29 -1.45 0.68
N ILE A 331 -16.37 -1.33 -0.27
CA ILE A 331 -16.07 -0.08 -1.00
C ILE A 331 -16.66 -0.04 -2.42
N GLY A 332 -17.45 -1.06 -2.81
CA GLY A 332 -18.18 -1.09 -4.09
C GLY A 332 -17.36 -1.50 -5.32
N ALA A 333 -16.21 -2.15 -5.12
CA ALA A 333 -15.46 -2.79 -6.21
C ALA A 333 -16.11 -4.13 -6.61
N ASP A 334 -15.86 -4.58 -7.85
CA ASP A 334 -16.41 -5.83 -8.37
C ASP A 334 -15.55 -7.05 -8.00
N ALA A 335 -14.23 -6.86 -7.90
CA ALA A 335 -13.28 -7.92 -7.51
C ALA A 335 -12.01 -7.34 -6.87
N MET A 336 -11.23 -8.21 -6.23
CA MET A 336 -9.86 -7.91 -5.80
C MET A 336 -8.86 -8.89 -6.41
N ALA A 337 -7.63 -8.46 -6.59
CA ALA A 337 -6.52 -9.33 -7.00
C ALA A 337 -5.32 -9.19 -6.05
N THR A 338 -4.63 -10.29 -5.79
CA THR A 338 -3.46 -10.33 -4.89
C THR A 338 -2.13 -10.18 -5.63
N ASN A 339 -2.11 -10.42 -6.94
CA ASN A 339 -0.94 -10.26 -7.81
C ASN A 339 -1.37 -9.97 -9.26
N ALA A 340 -0.38 -9.79 -10.14
CA ALA A 340 -0.63 -9.41 -11.54
C ALA A 340 -1.27 -10.51 -12.39
N GLU A 341 -0.97 -11.79 -12.15
CA GLU A 341 -1.59 -12.92 -12.87
C GLU A 341 -3.06 -13.06 -12.51
N GLU A 342 -3.37 -13.05 -11.21
CA GLU A 342 -4.75 -13.13 -10.73
C GLU A 342 -5.59 -11.94 -11.22
N ALA A 343 -4.99 -10.74 -11.30
CA ALA A 343 -5.65 -9.57 -11.87
C ALA A 343 -6.03 -9.78 -13.34
N SER A 344 -5.15 -10.42 -14.13
CA SER A 344 -5.42 -10.77 -15.53
C SER A 344 -6.59 -11.75 -15.64
N ASP A 345 -6.53 -12.85 -14.89
CA ASP A 345 -7.57 -13.89 -14.89
C ASP A 345 -8.94 -13.34 -14.47
N ILE A 346 -8.96 -12.46 -13.46
CA ILE A 346 -10.18 -11.79 -13.00
C ILE A 346 -10.72 -10.82 -14.04
N ALA A 347 -9.86 -10.02 -14.69
CA ALA A 347 -10.27 -9.07 -15.71
C ALA A 347 -10.94 -9.80 -16.89
N GLU A 348 -10.36 -10.92 -17.32
CA GLU A 348 -10.94 -11.82 -18.31
C GLU A 348 -12.31 -12.35 -17.87
N HIS A 349 -12.38 -12.95 -16.67
CA HIS A 349 -13.61 -13.53 -16.15
C HIS A 349 -14.76 -12.50 -16.02
N LEU A 350 -14.45 -11.25 -15.68
CA LEU A 350 -15.44 -10.19 -15.52
C LEU A 350 -16.06 -9.72 -16.85
N LEU A 351 -15.43 -9.97 -17.99
CA LEU A 351 -15.91 -9.57 -19.32
C LEU A 351 -16.60 -10.71 -20.10
N GLY A 352 -16.48 -11.97 -19.65
CA GLY A 352 -17.18 -13.15 -20.21
C GLY A 352 -16.39 -13.86 -21.29
#